data_AF-A0A377LY57-F1
#
_entry.id   AF-A0A377LY57-F1
#
_cell.length_a   1.000
_cell.length_b   1.000
_cell.length_c   1.000
_cell.angle_alpha   90.00
_cell.angle_beta   90.00
_cell.angle_gamma   90.00
#
_symmetry.space_group_name_H-M   'P 1'
#
loop_
_entity.id
_entity.type
_entity.pdbx_description
1 polymer ?
#
loop_
_entity_poly.entity_id
_entity_poly.type
_entity_poly.pdbx_seq_one_letter_code
_entity_poly.pdbx_strand_id
1 'polypeptide(L)'
;MHPETRVVGMEDSSSLQASQDEFENMVRNLDVKSRIMDQYADWKGVRYRLGGSTKKGIDCSSFVQRTFREPVWVRPAAFNLRTAGSG
;
A
#
# COMPACT_ATOMS: atom_id res chain seq x y z
N MET A 1 -42.76 17.51 37.65
CA MET A 1 -42.14 18.29 36.56
C MET A 1 -41.13 17.39 35.86
N HIS A 2 -41.36 17.03 34.60
CA HIS A 2 -40.29 16.52 33.73
C HIS A 2 -39.46 17.72 33.24
N PRO A 3 -38.13 17.55 33.09
CA PRO A 3 -37.52 18.00 31.86
C PRO A 3 -36.58 16.95 31.26
N GLU A 4 -36.97 16.53 30.06
CA GLU A 4 -36.16 16.49 28.84
C GLU A 4 -34.79 15.80 28.91
N THR A 5 -34.78 14.63 28.26
CA THR A 5 -33.64 13.95 27.65
C THR A 5 -32.65 14.92 26.99
N ARG A 6 -31.42 14.97 27.50
CA ARG A 6 -30.27 15.46 26.73
C ARG A 6 -29.62 14.27 26.04
N VAL A 7 -29.94 14.08 24.76
CA VAL A 7 -29.18 13.20 23.86
C VAL A 7 -27.73 13.67 23.86
N VAL A 8 -26.86 12.89 24.49
CA VAL A 8 -25.41 12.90 24.23
C VAL A 8 -25.23 11.92 23.09
N GLY A 9 -25.03 12.39 21.87
CA GLY A 9 -24.82 11.47 20.76
C GLY A 9 -25.05 12.08 19.39
N MET A 10 -24.17 12.98 18.98
CA MET A 10 -24.01 13.40 17.58
C MET A 10 -22.61 13.95 17.28
N GLU A 11 -21.91 14.45 18.30
CA GLU A 11 -20.56 15.05 18.17
C GLU A 11 -19.39 14.06 18.29
N ASP A 12 -19.52 12.98 19.08
CA ASP A 12 -18.48 11.95 19.20
C ASP A 12 -18.36 11.05 17.95
N SER A 13 -19.46 10.83 17.22
CA SER A 13 -19.44 10.00 16.01
C SER A 13 -18.63 10.65 14.88
N SER A 14 -18.70 11.98 14.75
CA SER A 14 -17.96 12.73 13.72
C SER A 14 -16.46 12.73 13.98
N SER A 15 -16.07 12.90 15.25
CA SER A 15 -14.68 12.86 15.71
C SER A 15 -14.03 11.48 15.46
N LEU A 16 -14.73 10.40 15.82
CA LEU A 16 -14.25 9.04 15.60
C LEU A 16 -14.15 8.67 14.11
N GLN A 17 -15.01 9.24 13.28
CA GLN A 17 -15.02 9.00 11.84
C GLN A 17 -13.87 9.73 11.15
N ALA A 18 -13.58 10.98 11.52
CA ALA A 18 -12.42 11.72 11.02
C ALA A 18 -11.09 11.01 11.34
N SER A 19 -10.94 10.46 12.56
CA SER A 19 -9.73 9.72 12.93
C SER A 19 -9.55 8.40 12.15
N GLN A 20 -10.65 7.76 11.72
CA GLN A 20 -10.60 6.57 10.88
C GLN A 20 -10.18 6.89 9.45
N ASP A 21 -10.73 7.95 8.84
CA ASP A 21 -10.36 8.36 7.48
C ASP A 21 -8.89 8.76 7.38
N GLU A 22 -8.35 9.44 8.40
CA GLU A 22 -6.92 9.77 8.48
C GLU A 22 -6.05 8.51 8.59
N PHE A 23 -6.46 7.53 9.40
CA PHE A 23 -5.77 6.26 9.53
C PHE A 23 -5.82 5.45 8.23
N GLU A 24 -6.99 5.35 7.59
CA GLU A 24 -7.14 4.68 6.29
C GLU A 24 -6.25 5.33 5.22
N ASN A 25 -6.20 6.66 5.16
CA ASN A 25 -5.33 7.37 4.24
C ASN A 25 -3.85 7.09 4.52
N MET A 26 -3.44 7.02 5.79
CA MET A 26 -2.08 6.65 6.17
C MET A 26 -1.75 5.22 5.72
N VAL A 27 -2.62 4.26 6.01
CA VAL A 27 -2.44 2.84 5.62
C VAL A 27 -2.39 2.69 4.10
N ARG A 28 -3.29 3.35 3.36
CA ARG A 28 -3.29 3.38 1.89
C ARG A 28 -1.97 3.95 1.36
N ASN A 29 -1.47 5.05 1.92
CA ASN A 29 -0.20 5.66 1.50
C ASN A 29 1.00 4.74 1.76
N LEU A 30 1.02 4.03 2.90
CA LEU A 30 2.05 3.04 3.21
C LEU A 30 2.01 1.85 2.23
N ASP A 31 0.83 1.34 1.91
CA ASP A 31 0.63 0.26 0.95
C ASP A 31 1.01 0.67 -0.49
N VAL A 32 0.68 1.90 -0.90
CA VAL A 32 1.12 2.44 -2.19
C VAL A 32 2.64 2.55 -2.23
N LYS A 33 3.25 3.07 -1.16
CA LYS A 33 4.71 3.21 -1.08
C LYS A 33 5.41 1.86 -1.12
N SER A 34 4.95 0.86 -0.35
CA SER A 34 5.57 -0.47 -0.34
C SER A 34 5.54 -1.09 -1.74
N ARG A 35 4.40 -1.04 -2.44
CA ARG A 35 4.27 -1.57 -3.81
C ARG A 35 5.21 -0.90 -4.81
N ILE A 36 5.37 0.42 -4.72
CA ILE A 36 6.33 1.16 -5.56
C ILE A 36 7.76 0.70 -5.26
N MET A 37 8.10 0.52 -3.98
CA MET A 37 9.43 0.08 -3.57
C MET A 37 9.73 -1.36 -4.00
N ASP A 38 8.74 -2.25 -3.97
CA ASP A 38 8.87 -3.63 -4.46
C ASP A 38 9.14 -3.66 -5.96
N GLN A 39 8.38 -2.90 -6.76
CA GLN A 39 8.68 -2.77 -8.18
C GLN A 39 10.03 -2.12 -8.43
N TYR A 40 10.41 -1.11 -7.65
CA TYR A 40 11.75 -0.53 -7.77
C TYR A 40 12.84 -1.58 -7.53
N ALA A 41 12.70 -2.42 -6.50
CA ALA A 41 13.67 -3.47 -6.18
C ALA A 41 13.86 -4.44 -7.36
N ASP A 42 12.78 -4.84 -8.02
CA ASP A 42 12.83 -5.74 -9.17
C ASP A 42 13.52 -5.10 -10.39
N TRP A 43 13.37 -3.80 -10.59
CA TRP A 43 13.87 -3.09 -11.78
C TRP A 43 15.18 -2.33 -11.56
N LYS A 44 15.68 -2.32 -10.32
CA LYS A 44 16.96 -1.71 -9.98
C LYS A 44 18.07 -2.32 -10.84
N GLY A 45 18.82 -1.47 -11.54
CA GLY A 45 19.94 -1.86 -12.39
C GLY A 45 19.59 -2.14 -13.86
N VAL A 46 18.30 -2.19 -14.22
CA VAL A 46 17.88 -2.23 -15.63
C VAL A 46 18.25 -0.89 -16.28
N ARG A 47 18.91 -0.95 -17.45
CA ARG A 47 19.33 0.25 -18.17
C ARG A 47 18.13 0.96 -18.80
N TYR A 48 18.24 2.28 -18.92
CA TYR A 48 17.24 3.05 -19.66
C TYR A 48 17.29 2.70 -21.16
N ARG A 49 16.12 2.53 -21.78
CA ARG A 49 16.00 2.37 -23.23
C ARG A 49 14.67 2.98 -23.68
N LEU A 50 14.72 3.97 -24.57
CA LEU A 50 13.53 4.61 -25.12
C LEU A 50 12.64 3.57 -25.83
N GLY A 51 11.34 3.52 -25.49
CA GLY A 51 10.40 2.51 -25.98
C GLY A 51 10.60 1.12 -25.39
N GLY A 52 11.48 0.98 -24.40
CA GLY A 52 11.76 -0.29 -23.73
C GLY A 52 10.73 -0.62 -22.67
N SER A 53 10.32 -1.88 -22.60
CA SER A 53 9.32 -2.38 -21.64
C SER A 53 9.74 -3.67 -20.93
N THR A 54 11.03 -4.03 -21.01
CA THR A 54 11.57 -5.32 -20.56
C THR A 54 12.85 -5.16 -19.72
N LYS A 55 13.32 -6.23 -19.06
CA LYS A 55 14.57 -6.21 -18.27
C LYS A 55 15.85 -5.97 -19.10
N LYS A 56 15.77 -5.99 -20.43
CA LYS A 56 16.88 -5.59 -21.33
C LYS A 56 16.99 -4.07 -21.51
N GLY A 57 15.96 -3.33 -21.10
CA GLY A 57 15.93 -1.89 -21.13
C GLY A 57 14.50 -1.36 -21.01
N ILE A 58 14.31 -0.35 -20.18
CA ILE A 58 12.98 0.22 -19.86
C ILE A 58 12.98 1.74 -19.98
N ASP A 59 11.87 2.34 -20.40
CA ASP A 59 11.64 3.79 -20.37
C ASP A 59 10.75 4.22 -19.20
N CYS A 60 10.62 5.54 -19.01
CA CYS A 60 9.87 6.12 -17.91
C CYS A 60 8.38 5.77 -17.96
N SER A 61 7.77 5.85 -19.14
CA SER A 61 6.34 5.62 -19.31
C SER A 61 5.98 4.15 -19.13
N SER A 62 6.84 3.23 -19.60
CA SER A 62 6.66 1.79 -19.42
C SER A 62 6.88 1.37 -17.97
N PHE A 63 7.82 1.98 -17.26
CA PHE A 63 7.99 1.71 -15.82
C PHE A 63 6.76 2.13 -15.02
N VAL A 64 6.27 3.36 -15.22
CA VAL A 64 5.05 3.85 -14.55
C VAL A 64 3.84 2.99 -14.92
N GLN A 65 3.64 2.68 -16.21
CA GLN A 65 2.54 1.81 -16.64
C GLN A 65 2.60 0.45 -15.98
N ARG A 66 3.77 -0.17 -15.83
CA ARG A 66 3.92 -1.46 -15.14
C ARG A 66 3.57 -1.36 -13.65
N THR A 67 4.08 -0.34 -12.96
CA THR A 67 3.83 -0.13 -11.53
C THR A 67 2.34 0.06 -11.21
N PHE A 68 1.56 0.67 -12.11
CA PHE A 68 0.14 0.92 -11.89
C PHE A 68 -0.82 -0.05 -12.60
N ARG A 69 -0.36 -0.86 -13.57
CA ARG A 69 -1.20 -1.84 -14.28
C ARG A 69 -1.15 -3.24 -13.67
N GLU A 70 -0.04 -3.65 -13.08
CA GLU A 70 0.05 -4.96 -12.43
C GLU A 70 -0.46 -4.83 -11.00
N PRO A 71 -1.60 -5.46 -10.65
CA PRO A 71 -1.98 -5.52 -9.26
C PRO A 71 -1.03 -6.55 -8.62
N VAL A 72 -0.01 -6.04 -7.94
CA VAL A 72 0.94 -6.82 -7.14
C VAL A 72 0.18 -7.34 -5.92
N TRP A 73 -0.69 -8.32 -6.14
CA TRP A 73 -1.37 -9.04 -5.08
C TRP A 73 -0.33 -9.93 -4.42
N VAL A 74 0.22 -9.44 -3.32
CA VAL A 74 0.77 -10.23 -2.23
C VAL A 74 1.77 -11.31 -2.69
N ARG A 75 3.05 -10.92 -2.80
CA ARG A 75 4.08 -11.85 -2.32
C ARG A 75 4.17 -11.58 -0.82
N PRO A 76 3.50 -12.35 0.06
CA PRO A 76 3.80 -12.20 1.47
C PRO A 76 5.29 -12.49 1.62
N ALA A 77 6.03 -11.50 2.12
CA ALA A 77 7.36 -11.68 2.65
C ALA A 77 7.26 -12.54 3.93
N ALA A 78 6.89 -13.81 3.77
CA ALA A 78 6.77 -14.78 4.84
C ALA A 78 6.75 -16.21 4.26
N PHE A 79 7.90 -16.68 3.76
CA PHE A 79 8.24 -18.10 3.88
C PHE A 79 9.75 -18.26 4.04
N ASN A 80 10.26 -17.77 5.18
CA ASN A 80 11.55 -18.19 5.74
C ASN A 80 11.46 -18.16 7.27
N LEU A 81 10.47 -18.85 7.82
CA LEU A 81 10.50 -19.30 9.22
C LEU A 81 9.98 -20.74 9.29
N ARG A 82 10.75 -21.68 8.72
CA ARG A 82 10.61 -23.10 9.03
C ARG A 82 11.98 -23.79 8.99
N THR A 83 12.85 -23.40 9.91
CA THR A 83 13.86 -24.30 10.49
C THR A 83 13.57 -24.44 11.98
N ALA A 84 12.42 -25.04 12.28
CA ALA A 84 12.22 -25.72 13.56
C ALA A 84 12.69 -27.16 13.38
N GLY A 85 13.71 -27.54 14.15
CA GLY A 85 13.96 -28.89 14.67
C GLY A 85 13.92 -30.09 13.71
N SER A 86 15.09 -30.60 13.35
CA SER A 86 15.36 -32.04 13.30
C SER A 86 16.86 -32.26 13.47
N GLY A 87 17.22 -32.95 14.55
CA GLY A 87 18.58 -33.21 15.00
C GLY A 87 18.61 -33.25 16.52
#